data_AF-A0AA96FT64-F1
#
_entry.id   AF-A0AA96FT64-F1
#
_cell.length_a   1.000
_cell.length_b   1.000
_cell.length_c   1.000
_cell.angle_alpha   90.00
_cell.angle_beta   90.00
_cell.angle_gamma   90.00
#
_symmetry.space_group_name_H-M   'P 1'
#
loop_
_entity.id
_entity.type
_entity.pdbx_description
1 polymer ?
#
loop_
_entity_poly.entity_id
_entity_poly.type
_entity_poly.pdbx_seq_one_letter_code
_entity_poly.pdbx_strand_id
1 'polypeptide(L)'
;MAHPQGKYADFEGLRERAVALRRGGYSLRQIRDELKIYNNDILNQLVKGEPPPEWTKRPRAKDDMRAKARELRLQGWTYDQIEAELGCSRSSVSLWVRDLPRPEPRYTAEEQRALMNEGLTRRRAADRTELGRAKEAALQDIGKLTDRELFMAGVALYWAEGSKSKPYARRERVIFVNSDPGVIRVYLAWLDLLHVERERLTFRVLIHESADVDEAQRYWAGIADVDVSVFAKPTLKKHNPKTVRKNTGADYHGCLVIGVARSAELYNRIEGWWGGIVAQAQARLR
;
A
#
# COMPACT_ATOMS: atom_id res chain seq x y z
N MET A 1 -0.85 -57.85 -49.03
CA MET A 1 -0.67 -56.58 -48.29
C MET A 1 -1.87 -56.41 -47.38
N ALA A 2 -1.64 -56.28 -46.08
CA ALA A 2 -2.69 -56.23 -45.07
C ALA A 2 -3.41 -54.88 -45.11
N HIS A 3 -4.73 -54.90 -45.29
CA HIS A 3 -5.57 -53.73 -45.07
C HIS A 3 -5.66 -53.45 -43.56
N PRO A 4 -5.42 -52.21 -43.09
CA PRO A 4 -5.66 -51.88 -41.69
C PRO A 4 -7.18 -51.95 -41.46
N GLN A 5 -7.64 -52.90 -40.65
CA GLN A 5 -9.01 -52.91 -40.14
C GLN A 5 -9.20 -51.68 -39.23
N GLY A 6 -9.69 -50.58 -39.83
CA GLY A 6 -10.13 -49.42 -39.08
C GLY A 6 -11.33 -49.79 -38.21
N LYS A 7 -11.37 -49.27 -36.98
CA LYS A 7 -12.37 -49.55 -35.92
C LYS A 7 -13.85 -49.29 -36.29
N TYR A 8 -14.12 -48.88 -37.52
CA TYR A 8 -15.42 -48.62 -38.13
C TYR A 8 -15.40 -49.05 -39.61
N ALA A 9 -15.08 -50.31 -39.88
CA ALA A 9 -15.09 -50.87 -41.24
C ALA A 9 -16.49 -50.81 -41.92
N ASP A 10 -17.52 -50.45 -41.16
CA ASP A 10 -18.91 -50.29 -41.60
C ASP A 10 -19.44 -48.89 -41.27
N PHE A 11 -18.72 -47.84 -41.69
CA PHE A 11 -19.18 -46.46 -41.46
C PHE A 11 -20.48 -46.15 -42.20
N GLU A 12 -20.65 -46.67 -43.43
CA GLU A 12 -21.88 -46.49 -44.21
C GLU A 12 -23.08 -47.19 -43.57
N GLY A 13 -22.94 -48.45 -43.10
CA GLY A 13 -24.03 -49.14 -42.41
C GLY A 13 -24.38 -48.51 -41.06
N LEU A 14 -23.38 -48.01 -40.32
CA LEU A 14 -23.62 -47.21 -39.12
C LEU A 14 -24.32 -45.88 -39.42
N ARG A 15 -24.01 -45.26 -40.57
CA ARG A 15 -24.63 -44.02 -41.01
C ARG A 15 -26.10 -44.24 -41.34
N GLU A 16 -26.42 -45.29 -42.09
CA GLU A 16 -27.80 -45.64 -42.42
C GLU A 16 -28.64 -45.89 -41.17
N ARG A 17 -28.10 -46.65 -40.20
CA ARG A 17 -28.77 -46.90 -38.92
C ARG A 17 -28.95 -45.62 -38.09
N ALA A 18 -27.92 -44.77 -38.02
CA ALA A 18 -27.98 -43.50 -37.30
C ALA A 18 -29.02 -42.54 -37.92
N VAL A 19 -29.05 -42.45 -39.25
CA VAL A 19 -30.04 -41.65 -40.00
C VAL A 19 -31.45 -42.19 -39.80
N ALA A 20 -31.66 -43.51 -39.85
CA ALA A 20 -32.96 -44.12 -39.60
C ALA A 20 -33.47 -43.82 -38.18
N LEU A 21 -32.63 -43.97 -37.15
CA LEU A 21 -32.96 -43.60 -35.78
C LEU A 21 -33.25 -42.10 -35.65
N ARG A 22 -32.48 -41.26 -36.35
CA ARG A 22 -32.65 -39.81 -36.35
C ARG A 22 -33.98 -39.39 -36.95
N ARG A 23 -34.36 -39.96 -38.10
CA ARG A 23 -35.66 -39.78 -38.75
C ARG A 23 -36.81 -40.35 -37.91
N GLY A 24 -36.54 -41.41 -37.14
CA GLY A 24 -37.46 -41.97 -36.13
C GLY A 24 -37.62 -41.11 -34.88
N GLY A 25 -36.99 -39.93 -34.79
CA GLY A 25 -37.20 -38.98 -33.71
C GLY A 25 -36.22 -39.11 -32.54
N TYR A 26 -35.16 -39.91 -32.66
CA TYR A 26 -34.19 -40.11 -31.58
C TYR A 26 -33.23 -38.90 -31.46
N SER A 27 -32.96 -38.50 -30.22
CA SER A 27 -31.94 -37.50 -29.89
C SER A 27 -30.53 -38.06 -30.14
N LEU A 28 -29.54 -37.18 -30.32
CA LEU A 28 -28.13 -37.60 -30.45
C LEU A 28 -27.71 -38.49 -29.28
N ARG A 29 -28.15 -38.17 -28.06
CA ARG A 29 -27.86 -38.97 -26.87
C ARG A 29 -28.47 -40.37 -26.96
N GLN A 30 -29.71 -40.50 -27.44
CA GLN A 30 -30.34 -41.81 -27.60
C GLN A 30 -29.68 -42.63 -28.71
N ILE A 31 -29.29 -41.99 -29.83
CA ILE A 31 -28.56 -42.66 -30.92
C ILE A 31 -27.17 -43.12 -30.43
N ARG A 32 -26.49 -42.30 -29.64
CA ARG A 32 -25.22 -42.62 -28.98
C ARG A 32 -25.35 -43.89 -28.13
N ASP A 33 -26.38 -43.94 -27.31
CA ASP A 33 -26.62 -45.02 -26.35
C ASP A 33 -27.08 -46.30 -27.08
N GLU A 34 -27.89 -46.17 -28.13
CA GLU A 34 -28.40 -47.28 -28.97
C GLU A 34 -27.30 -47.93 -29.82
N LEU A 35 -26.51 -47.11 -30.52
CA LEU A 35 -25.43 -47.59 -31.39
C LEU A 35 -24.11 -47.82 -30.64
N LYS A 36 -24.06 -47.46 -29.35
CA LYS A 36 -22.88 -47.54 -28.47
C LYS A 36 -21.66 -46.79 -29.02
N ILE A 37 -21.88 -45.68 -29.72
CA ILE A 37 -20.83 -44.82 -30.29
C ILE A 37 -20.64 -43.60 -29.40
N TYR A 38 -19.70 -43.68 -28.45
CA TYR A 38 -19.47 -42.62 -27.47
C TYR A 38 -18.56 -41.48 -27.95
N ASN A 39 -18.06 -41.56 -29.19
CA ASN A 39 -17.32 -40.48 -29.82
C ASN A 39 -18.30 -39.48 -30.46
N ASN A 40 -18.38 -38.28 -29.89
CA ASN A 40 -19.32 -37.25 -30.33
C ASN A 40 -19.03 -36.75 -31.76
N ASP A 41 -17.78 -36.75 -32.21
CA ASP A 41 -17.43 -36.27 -33.56
C ASP A 41 -17.90 -37.26 -34.63
N ILE A 42 -17.68 -38.56 -34.40
CA ILE A 42 -18.15 -39.63 -35.28
C ILE A 42 -19.68 -39.64 -35.30
N LEU A 43 -20.32 -39.53 -34.14
CA LEU A 43 -21.78 -39.50 -34.03
C LEU A 43 -22.39 -38.31 -34.81
N ASN A 44 -21.78 -37.13 -34.72
CA ASN A 44 -22.21 -35.95 -35.48
C ASN A 44 -22.00 -36.13 -36.99
N GLN A 45 -20.93 -36.82 -37.42
CA GLN A 45 -20.70 -37.15 -38.82
C GLN A 45 -21.75 -38.15 -39.36
N LEU A 46 -22.14 -39.15 -38.57
CA LEU A 46 -23.12 -40.17 -38.96
C LEU A 46 -24.52 -39.59 -39.19
N VAL A 47 -24.95 -38.60 -38.40
CA VAL A 47 -26.26 -37.96 -38.59
C VAL A 47 -26.20 -36.68 -39.44
N LYS A 48 -25.04 -36.37 -40.03
CA LYS A 48 -24.83 -35.13 -40.79
C LYS A 48 -25.79 -35.06 -41.97
N GLY A 49 -26.56 -33.97 -42.02
CA GLY A 49 -27.59 -33.71 -43.04
C GLY A 49 -29.02 -33.97 -42.56
N GLU A 50 -29.22 -34.68 -41.43
CA GLU A 50 -30.55 -34.93 -40.87
C GLU A 50 -30.90 -33.91 -39.78
N PRO A 51 -32.06 -33.24 -39.86
CA PRO A 51 -32.45 -32.27 -38.85
C PRO A 51 -32.66 -32.94 -37.48
N PRO A 52 -32.40 -32.23 -36.38
CA PRO A 52 -32.80 -32.69 -35.06
C PRO A 52 -34.32 -32.86 -34.96
N PRO A 53 -34.82 -33.89 -34.25
CA PRO A 53 -36.24 -34.06 -33.96
C PRO A 53 -36.83 -32.78 -33.36
N GLU A 54 -38.04 -32.39 -33.78
CA GLU A 54 -38.67 -31.13 -33.34
C GLU A 54 -38.73 -30.99 -31.82
N TRP A 55 -39.02 -32.06 -31.07
CA TRP A 55 -39.08 -32.04 -29.60
C TRP A 55 -37.72 -31.82 -28.92
N THR A 56 -36.60 -32.10 -29.62
CA THR A 56 -35.24 -31.84 -29.12
C THR A 56 -34.74 -30.43 -29.43
N LYS A 57 -35.40 -29.72 -30.36
CA LYS A 57 -35.12 -28.30 -30.56
C LYS A 57 -35.57 -27.59 -29.29
N ARG A 58 -34.64 -26.96 -28.57
CA ARG A 58 -34.97 -26.16 -27.38
C ARG A 58 -35.84 -24.99 -27.84
N PRO A 59 -37.16 -24.98 -27.61
CA PRO A 59 -37.97 -23.86 -28.01
C PRO A 59 -37.71 -22.76 -26.97
N ARG A 60 -36.98 -21.72 -27.36
CA ARG A 60 -37.18 -20.34 -26.89
C ARG A 60 -37.29 -20.11 -25.37
N ALA A 61 -36.64 -20.93 -24.53
CA ALA A 61 -36.95 -20.98 -23.10
C ALA A 61 -36.73 -19.66 -22.33
N LYS A 62 -36.19 -18.62 -22.95
CA LYS A 62 -36.07 -17.27 -22.41
C LYS A 62 -36.13 -16.18 -23.51
N ASP A 63 -36.72 -16.46 -24.67
CA ASP A 63 -36.69 -15.50 -25.78
C ASP A 63 -37.49 -14.24 -25.45
N ASP A 64 -38.61 -14.37 -24.74
CA ASP A 64 -39.41 -13.24 -24.27
C ASP A 64 -38.64 -12.40 -23.24
N MET A 65 -37.94 -13.06 -22.31
CA MET A 65 -37.07 -12.39 -21.34
C MET A 65 -35.88 -11.69 -22.03
N ARG A 66 -35.31 -12.32 -23.07
CA ARG A 66 -34.24 -11.74 -23.88
C ARG A 66 -34.74 -10.52 -24.65
N ALA A 67 -35.92 -10.60 -25.26
CA ALA A 67 -36.53 -9.49 -25.97
C ALA A 67 -36.77 -8.32 -25.00
N LYS A 68 -37.33 -8.60 -23.81
CA LYS A 68 -37.57 -7.57 -22.79
C LYS A 68 -36.29 -6.97 -22.23
N ALA A 69 -35.26 -7.79 -21.98
CA ALA A 69 -33.95 -7.30 -21.54
C ALA A 69 -33.31 -6.34 -22.55
N ARG A 70 -33.47 -6.62 -23.85
CA ARG A 70 -32.96 -5.76 -24.92
C ARG A 70 -33.75 -4.44 -25.01
N GLU A 71 -35.06 -4.48 -24.86
CA GLU A 71 -35.91 -3.28 -24.79
C GLU A 71 -35.48 -2.36 -23.62
N LEU A 72 -35.38 -2.93 -22.41
CA LEU A 72 -34.95 -2.18 -21.21
C LEU A 72 -33.54 -1.61 -21.39
N ARG A 73 -32.63 -2.35 -22.03
CA ARG A 73 -31.29 -1.86 -22.31
C ARG A 73 -31.29 -0.64 -23.23
N LEU A 74 -32.11 -0.66 -24.28
CA LEU A 74 -32.26 0.48 -25.19
C LEU A 74 -32.90 1.69 -24.51
N GLN A 75 -33.70 1.48 -23.46
CA GLN A 75 -34.24 2.55 -22.60
C GLN A 75 -33.21 3.09 -21.58
N GLY A 76 -31.96 2.62 -21.60
CA GLY A 76 -30.90 3.10 -20.71
C GLY A 76 -30.76 2.32 -19.40
N TRP A 77 -31.31 1.11 -19.30
CA TRP A 77 -31.19 0.32 -18.07
C TRP A 77 -29.82 -0.36 -17.94
N THR A 78 -29.29 -0.37 -16.73
CA THR A 78 -28.06 -1.09 -16.34
C THR A 78 -28.31 -2.60 -16.20
N TYR A 79 -27.23 -3.39 -16.16
CA TYR A 79 -27.37 -4.85 -16.00
C TYR A 79 -28.05 -5.21 -14.68
N ASP A 80 -27.72 -4.52 -13.60
CA ASP A 80 -28.26 -4.78 -12.26
C ASP A 80 -29.76 -4.48 -12.20
N GLN A 81 -30.21 -3.42 -12.89
CA GLN A 81 -31.64 -3.09 -12.99
C GLN A 81 -32.41 -4.13 -13.81
N ILE A 82 -31.86 -4.59 -14.94
CA ILE A 82 -32.49 -5.62 -15.77
C ILE A 82 -32.53 -6.98 -15.05
N GLU A 83 -31.47 -7.31 -14.31
CA GLU A 83 -31.40 -8.50 -13.44
C GLU A 83 -32.48 -8.45 -12.36
N ALA A 84 -32.60 -7.34 -11.65
CA ALA A 84 -33.63 -7.14 -10.62
C ALA A 84 -35.05 -7.19 -11.19
N GLU A 85 -35.28 -6.58 -12.35
CA GLU A 85 -36.59 -6.52 -13.00
C GLU A 85 -37.05 -7.87 -13.55
N LEU A 86 -36.17 -8.59 -14.25
CA LEU A 86 -36.53 -9.83 -14.95
C LEU A 86 -36.28 -11.09 -14.12
N GLY A 87 -35.66 -10.97 -12.94
CA GLY A 87 -35.33 -12.11 -12.07
C GLY A 87 -34.40 -13.13 -12.73
N CYS A 88 -33.55 -12.70 -13.67
CA CYS A 88 -32.63 -13.57 -14.41
C CYS A 88 -31.18 -13.30 -14.03
N SER A 89 -30.31 -14.30 -14.18
CA SER A 89 -28.91 -14.16 -13.78
C SER A 89 -28.20 -13.06 -14.56
N ARG A 90 -27.29 -12.34 -13.90
CA ARG A 90 -26.35 -11.39 -14.55
C ARG A 90 -25.68 -11.94 -15.80
N SER A 91 -25.31 -13.22 -15.80
CA SER A 91 -24.70 -13.91 -16.94
C SER A 91 -25.64 -13.99 -18.16
N SER A 92 -26.94 -14.21 -17.93
CA SER A 92 -27.96 -14.24 -18.98
C SER A 92 -28.19 -12.84 -19.55
N VAL A 93 -28.37 -11.84 -18.69
CA VAL A 93 -28.52 -10.43 -19.10
C VAL A 93 -27.33 -9.98 -19.95
N SER A 94 -26.10 -10.21 -19.45
CA SER A 94 -24.88 -9.85 -20.15
C SER A 94 -24.81 -10.49 -21.55
N LEU A 95 -25.13 -11.78 -21.67
CA LEU A 95 -25.12 -12.46 -22.97
C LEU A 95 -26.13 -11.85 -23.95
N TRP A 96 -27.29 -11.42 -23.46
CA TRP A 96 -28.38 -10.91 -24.29
C TRP A 96 -28.22 -9.46 -24.74
N VAL A 97 -27.50 -8.63 -23.99
CA VAL A 97 -27.48 -7.18 -24.21
C VAL A 97 -26.09 -6.58 -24.36
N ARG A 98 -25.00 -7.37 -24.28
CA ARG A 98 -23.61 -6.90 -24.43
C ARG A 98 -23.31 -6.22 -25.77
N ASP A 99 -24.08 -6.53 -26.81
CA ASP A 99 -23.97 -5.93 -28.15
C ASP A 99 -24.70 -4.58 -28.26
N LEU A 100 -25.51 -4.21 -27.26
CA LEU A 100 -26.26 -2.97 -27.22
C LEU A 100 -25.46 -1.84 -26.54
N PRO A 101 -25.77 -0.57 -26.86
CA PRO A 101 -25.10 0.57 -26.26
C PRO A 101 -25.14 0.53 -24.73
N ARG A 102 -24.07 1.04 -24.12
CA ARG A 102 -24.02 1.23 -22.67
C ARG A 102 -24.90 2.43 -22.33
N PRO A 103 -25.74 2.35 -21.29
CA PRO A 103 -26.49 3.49 -20.82
C PRO A 103 -25.54 4.60 -20.38
N GLU A 104 -26.01 5.83 -20.50
CA GLU A 104 -25.26 7.00 -20.06
C GLU A 104 -24.91 6.85 -18.57
N PRO A 105 -23.66 7.16 -18.18
CA PRO A 105 -23.26 7.12 -16.79
C PRO A 105 -24.16 8.01 -15.94
N ARG A 106 -24.59 7.51 -14.77
CA ARG A 106 -25.39 8.27 -13.80
C ARG A 106 -24.74 9.59 -13.34
N TYR A 107 -23.40 9.63 -13.39
CA TYR A 107 -22.60 10.76 -12.97
C TYR A 107 -21.55 11.08 -14.03
N THR A 108 -21.32 12.36 -14.27
CA THR A 108 -20.20 12.84 -15.07
C THR A 108 -18.86 12.44 -14.44
N ALA A 109 -17.78 12.47 -15.22
CA ALA A 109 -16.44 12.17 -14.69
C ALA A 109 -16.04 13.12 -13.55
N GLU A 110 -16.48 14.37 -13.59
CA GLU A 110 -16.23 15.37 -12.55
C GLU A 110 -16.98 15.05 -11.26
N GLU A 111 -18.27 14.70 -11.36
CA GLU A 111 -19.09 14.30 -10.21
C GLU A 111 -18.56 13.02 -9.55
N GLN A 112 -18.14 12.02 -10.35
CA GLN A 112 -17.52 10.81 -9.82
C GLN A 112 -16.24 11.13 -9.03
N ARG A 113 -15.42 12.04 -9.55
CA ARG A 113 -14.19 12.47 -8.88
C ARG A 113 -14.48 13.26 -7.61
N ALA A 114 -15.51 14.11 -7.62
CA ALA A 114 -15.96 14.84 -6.44
C ALA A 114 -16.42 13.88 -5.33
N LEU A 115 -17.29 12.92 -5.65
CA LEU A 115 -17.78 11.90 -4.71
C LEU A 115 -16.63 11.04 -4.15
N MET A 116 -15.67 10.65 -5.01
CA MET A 116 -14.49 9.90 -4.59
C MET A 116 -13.63 10.72 -3.62
N ASN A 117 -13.36 11.98 -3.93
CA ASN A 117 -12.57 12.87 -3.09
C ASN A 117 -13.26 13.16 -1.75
N GLU A 118 -14.59 13.32 -1.76
CA GLU A 118 -15.39 13.50 -0.54
C GLU A 118 -15.31 12.26 0.36
N GLY A 119 -15.52 11.07 -0.21
CA GLY A 119 -15.38 9.80 0.50
C GLY A 119 -13.98 9.61 1.08
N LEU A 120 -12.93 9.94 0.32
CA LEU A 120 -11.54 9.89 0.77
C LEU A 120 -11.28 10.90 1.90
N THR A 121 -11.85 12.10 1.81
CA THR A 121 -11.72 13.14 2.83
C THR A 121 -12.36 12.71 4.15
N ARG A 122 -13.57 12.13 4.07
CA ARG A 122 -14.27 11.58 5.23
C ARG A 122 -13.47 10.46 5.89
N ARG A 123 -12.94 9.52 5.10
CA ARG A 123 -12.09 8.43 5.61
C ARG A 123 -10.84 8.96 6.28
N ARG A 124 -10.11 9.87 5.63
CA ARG A 124 -8.92 10.53 6.21
C ARG A 124 -9.23 11.32 7.47
N ALA A 125 -10.43 11.90 7.60
CA ALA A 125 -10.84 12.59 8.82
C ALA A 125 -11.08 11.60 9.98
N ALA A 126 -11.74 10.48 9.70
CA ALA A 126 -11.91 9.40 10.68
C ALA A 126 -10.56 8.82 11.10
N ASP A 127 -9.69 8.47 10.14
CA ASP A 127 -8.35 7.93 10.40
C ASP A 127 -7.50 8.90 11.23
N ARG A 128 -7.57 10.21 10.94
CA ARG A 128 -6.88 11.24 11.73
C ARG A 128 -7.39 11.32 13.17
N THR A 129 -8.69 11.14 13.37
CA THR A 129 -9.30 11.16 14.70
C THR A 129 -8.84 9.95 15.53
N GLU A 130 -8.86 8.76 14.93
CA GLU A 130 -8.39 7.53 15.57
C GLU A 130 -6.89 7.60 15.89
N LEU A 131 -6.08 8.01 14.92
CA LEU A 131 -4.64 8.23 15.13
C LEU A 131 -4.37 9.30 16.21
N GLY A 132 -5.17 10.36 16.24
CA GLY A 132 -5.09 11.40 17.26
C GLY A 132 -5.32 10.83 18.66
N ARG A 133 -6.36 10.02 18.84
CA ARG A 133 -6.65 9.34 20.12
C ARG A 133 -5.53 8.38 20.53
N ALA A 134 -5.00 7.60 19.60
CA ALA A 134 -3.89 6.69 19.88
C ALA A 134 -2.63 7.44 20.33
N LYS A 135 -2.32 8.57 19.69
CA LYS A 135 -1.20 9.44 20.07
C LYS A 135 -1.41 10.09 21.45
N GLU A 136 -2.62 10.58 21.73
CA GLU A 136 -2.98 11.16 23.02
C GLU A 136 -2.83 10.14 24.14
N ALA A 137 -3.35 8.92 23.96
CA ALA A 137 -3.22 7.84 24.93
C ALA A 137 -1.74 7.48 25.17
N ALA A 138 -0.96 7.30 24.10
CA ALA A 138 0.48 7.00 24.21
C ALA A 138 1.28 8.13 24.87
N LEU A 139 0.85 9.38 24.74
CA LEU A 139 1.46 10.52 25.44
C LEU A 139 1.23 10.43 26.96
N GLN A 140 0.07 9.93 27.39
CA GLN A 140 -0.22 9.71 28.81
C GLN A 140 0.55 8.53 29.40
N ASP A 141 0.88 7.51 28.61
CA ASP A 141 1.63 6.32 29.06
C ASP A 141 3.05 6.66 29.59
N ILE A 142 3.66 7.74 29.09
CA ILE A 142 5.00 8.16 29.52
C ILE A 142 4.97 8.80 30.92
N GLY A 143 3.88 9.50 31.27
CA GLY A 143 3.75 10.20 32.54
C GLY A 143 4.85 11.24 32.78
N LYS A 144 5.20 11.45 34.07
CA LYS A 144 6.30 12.33 34.48
C LYS A 144 7.61 11.56 34.43
N LEU A 145 8.57 12.05 33.64
CA LEU A 145 9.91 11.48 33.60
C LEU A 145 10.66 11.73 34.91
N THR A 146 11.24 10.68 35.47
CA THR A 146 12.24 10.73 36.53
C THR A 146 13.62 11.05 35.95
N ASP A 147 14.53 11.53 36.80
CA ASP A 147 15.94 11.74 36.45
C ASP A 147 16.59 10.48 35.88
N ARG A 148 16.24 9.30 36.41
CA ARG A 148 16.78 8.04 35.92
C ARG A 148 16.31 7.73 34.51
N GLU A 149 15.04 7.96 34.20
CA GLU A 149 14.48 7.73 32.86
C GLU A 149 15.07 8.70 31.84
N LEU A 150 15.16 9.99 32.19
CA LEU A 150 15.80 11.00 31.34
C LEU A 150 17.29 10.68 31.12
N PHE A 151 17.99 10.24 32.16
CA PHE A 151 19.38 9.80 32.06
C PHE A 151 19.53 8.65 31.05
N MET A 152 18.71 7.59 31.17
CA MET A 152 18.78 6.43 30.29
C MET A 152 18.41 6.77 28.85
N ALA A 153 17.36 7.58 28.66
CA ALA A 153 16.92 8.06 27.35
C ALA A 153 18.02 8.89 26.68
N GLY A 154 18.65 9.82 27.41
CA GLY A 154 19.73 10.64 26.87
C GLY A 154 20.99 9.86 26.51
N VAL A 155 21.37 8.84 27.30
CA VAL A 155 22.47 7.93 26.95
C VAL A 155 22.18 7.19 25.64
N ALA A 156 20.99 6.59 25.53
CA ALA A 156 20.59 5.87 24.31
C ALA A 156 20.51 6.81 23.10
N LEU A 157 19.94 8.00 23.28
CA LEU A 157 19.78 9.01 22.25
C LEU A 157 21.14 9.50 21.74
N TYR A 158 22.07 9.84 22.64
CA TYR A 158 23.42 10.20 22.24
C TYR A 158 24.13 9.04 21.55
N TRP A 159 23.97 7.80 22.03
CA TRP A 159 24.63 6.67 21.37
C TRP A 159 24.09 6.41 19.96
N ALA A 160 22.80 6.70 19.72
CA ALA A 160 22.19 6.59 18.40
C ALA A 160 22.64 7.71 17.44
N GLU A 161 22.52 8.97 17.86
CA GLU A 161 22.63 10.15 17.00
C GLU A 161 23.93 10.97 17.18
N GLY A 162 24.64 10.74 18.29
CA GLY A 162 25.86 11.44 18.65
C GLY A 162 27.12 10.93 17.94
N SER A 163 28.15 11.76 17.92
CA SER A 163 29.43 11.41 17.34
C SER A 163 30.13 10.33 18.16
N LYS A 164 30.66 9.32 17.49
CA LYS A 164 31.46 8.26 18.09
C LYS A 164 32.95 8.49 17.85
N SER A 165 33.73 8.42 18.91
CA SER A 165 35.19 8.39 18.84
C SER A 165 35.63 7.05 18.26
N LYS A 166 36.58 7.06 17.31
CA LYS A 166 37.06 5.83 16.67
C LYS A 166 38.41 5.45 17.24
N PRO A 167 38.74 4.15 17.46
CA PRO A 167 40.01 3.75 18.05
C PRO A 167 41.24 4.31 17.33
N TYR A 168 41.18 4.38 15.99
CA TYR A 168 42.25 4.91 15.13
C TYR A 168 42.28 6.44 15.02
N ALA A 169 41.31 7.14 15.62
CA ALA A 169 41.20 8.59 15.59
C ALA A 169 40.44 9.07 16.84
N ARG A 170 41.00 8.80 18.02
CA ARG A 170 40.36 9.17 19.29
C ARG A 170 40.31 10.68 19.41
N ARG A 171 39.10 11.23 19.33
CA ARG A 171 38.82 12.66 19.48
C ARG A 171 38.00 12.96 20.73
N GLU A 172 37.22 11.98 21.19
CA GLU A 172 36.46 12.04 22.46
C GLU A 172 35.62 13.32 22.58
N ARG A 173 35.03 13.73 21.44
CA ARG A 173 34.18 14.91 21.35
C ARG A 173 32.73 14.51 21.49
N VAL A 174 32.00 15.25 22.31
CA VAL A 174 30.55 15.16 22.42
C VAL A 174 29.97 16.14 21.41
N ILE A 175 29.52 15.60 20.27
CA ILE A 175 28.84 16.34 19.22
C ILE A 175 27.53 15.60 18.93
N PHE A 176 26.43 16.32 18.94
CA PHE A 176 25.10 15.80 18.68
C PHE A 176 24.46 16.59 17.54
N VAL A 177 23.82 15.91 16.60
CA VAL A 177 23.22 16.55 15.41
C VAL A 177 21.83 15.98 15.18
N ASN A 178 20.81 16.84 15.14
CA ASN A 178 19.46 16.40 14.80
C ASN A 178 18.64 17.54 14.16
N SER A 179 17.61 17.19 13.40
CA SER A 179 16.65 18.15 12.81
C SER A 179 15.31 18.19 13.53
N ASP A 180 15.06 17.27 14.47
CA ASP A 180 13.83 17.24 15.25
C ASP A 180 13.96 18.15 16.49
N PRO A 181 13.06 19.14 16.68
CA PRO A 181 13.14 20.06 17.80
C PRO A 181 12.85 19.40 19.16
N GLY A 182 12.02 18.35 19.20
CA GLY A 182 11.75 17.59 20.42
C GLY A 182 12.99 16.80 20.87
N VAL A 183 13.69 16.18 19.93
CA VAL A 183 14.96 15.48 20.18
C VAL A 183 16.01 16.45 20.74
N ILE A 184 16.12 17.66 20.17
CA ILE A 184 17.03 18.69 20.68
C ILE A 184 16.68 19.11 22.11
N ARG A 185 15.39 19.32 22.42
CA ARG A 185 14.96 19.68 23.78
C ARG A 185 15.29 18.59 24.80
N VAL A 186 15.03 17.32 24.46
CA VAL A 186 15.38 16.18 25.33
C VAL A 186 16.89 16.11 25.56
N TYR A 187 17.68 16.31 24.50
CA TYR A 187 19.13 16.30 24.61
C TYR A 187 19.67 17.43 25.51
N LEU A 188 19.13 18.66 25.39
CA LEU A 188 19.50 19.78 26.26
C LEU A 188 19.10 19.53 27.72
N ALA A 189 17.88 19.04 27.97
CA ALA A 189 17.44 18.67 29.32
C ALA A 189 18.33 17.57 29.94
N TRP A 190 18.80 16.62 29.13
CA TRP A 190 19.75 15.61 29.59
C TRP A 190 21.13 16.19 29.91
N LEU A 191 21.64 17.16 29.13
CA LEU A 191 22.88 17.85 29.46
C LEU A 191 22.76 18.66 30.76
N ASP A 192 21.61 19.30 31.00
CA ASP A 192 21.33 20.00 32.25
C ASP A 192 21.29 19.01 33.44
N LEU A 193 20.67 17.83 33.28
CA LEU A 193 20.68 16.75 34.27
C LEU A 193 22.10 16.27 34.60
N LEU A 194 23.01 16.29 33.62
CA LEU A 194 24.42 15.96 33.81
C LEU A 194 25.27 17.13 34.34
N HIS A 195 24.63 18.26 34.64
CA HIS A 195 25.27 19.50 35.10
C HIS A 195 26.32 20.04 34.11
N VAL A 196 26.06 19.92 32.81
CA VAL A 196 26.91 20.54 31.79
C VAL A 196 26.55 22.03 31.71
N GLU A 197 27.51 22.87 32.10
CA GLU A 197 27.41 24.34 32.01
C GLU A 197 27.04 24.80 30.59
N ARG A 198 26.11 25.77 30.49
CA ARG A 198 25.61 26.28 29.20
C ARG A 198 26.71 26.97 28.38
N GLU A 199 27.71 27.56 29.04
CA GLU A 199 28.88 28.20 28.43
C GLU A 199 29.80 27.19 27.72
N ARG A 200 29.71 25.90 28.07
CA ARG A 200 30.44 24.83 27.39
C ARG A 200 29.74 24.40 26.10
N LEU A 201 28.49 24.80 25.88
CA LEU A 201 27.73 24.42 24.70
C LEU A 201 28.07 25.32 23.52
N THR A 202 28.27 24.70 22.38
CA THR A 202 28.50 25.38 21.10
C THR A 202 27.41 24.98 20.13
N PHE A 203 26.87 25.96 19.41
CA PHE A 203 25.75 25.76 18.50
C PHE A 203 26.17 26.10 17.08
N ARG A 204 25.75 25.28 16.12
CA ARG A 204 25.95 25.56 14.69
C ARG A 204 24.84 24.94 13.87
N VAL A 205 24.40 25.63 12.84
CA VAL A 205 23.41 25.09 11.90
C VAL A 205 24.10 24.36 10.75
N LEU A 206 23.61 23.16 10.43
CA LEU A 206 23.93 22.41 9.22
C LEU A 206 22.75 22.50 8.25
N ILE A 207 22.89 23.30 7.19
CA ILE A 207 21.77 23.66 6.30
C ILE A 207 22.20 23.69 4.84
N HIS A 208 21.25 23.53 3.92
CA HIS A 208 21.51 23.67 2.49
C HIS A 208 21.74 25.15 2.14
N GLU A 209 22.62 25.42 1.19
CA GLU A 209 22.99 26.80 0.82
C GLU A 209 21.83 27.63 0.24
N SER A 210 20.79 26.97 -0.24
CA SER A 210 19.59 27.62 -0.80
C SER A 210 18.55 28.03 0.24
N ALA A 211 18.77 27.79 1.53
CA ALA A 211 17.81 28.07 2.60
C ALA A 211 18.27 29.27 3.44
N ASP A 212 17.31 29.89 4.15
CA ASP A 212 17.57 31.04 5.01
C ASP A 212 18.31 30.60 6.28
N VAL A 213 19.59 30.98 6.36
CA VAL A 213 20.47 30.68 7.49
C VAL A 213 20.05 31.44 8.74
N ASP A 214 19.70 32.71 8.59
CA ASP A 214 19.43 33.58 9.73
C ASP A 214 18.09 33.21 10.38
N GLU A 215 17.09 32.87 9.56
CA GLU A 215 15.83 32.29 10.05
C GLU A 215 16.05 30.97 10.78
N ALA A 216 16.86 30.07 10.21
CA ALA A 216 17.19 28.81 10.86
C ALA A 216 17.92 29.00 12.20
N GLN A 217 18.88 29.94 12.28
CA GLN A 217 19.56 30.26 13.53
C GLN A 217 18.60 30.82 14.58
N ARG A 218 17.71 31.75 14.22
CA ARG A 218 16.68 32.29 15.13
C ARG A 218 15.73 31.19 15.63
N TYR A 219 15.30 30.30 14.74
CA TYR A 219 14.45 29.16 15.08
C TYR A 219 15.13 28.25 16.12
N TRP A 220 16.37 27.84 15.86
CA TRP A 220 17.11 26.97 16.78
C TRP A 220 17.50 27.66 18.09
N ALA A 221 17.80 28.96 18.05
CA ALA A 221 18.04 29.78 19.23
C ALA A 221 16.82 29.80 20.16
N GLY A 222 15.61 29.95 19.61
CA GLY A 222 14.36 29.87 20.38
C GLY A 222 14.06 28.47 20.96
N ILE A 223 14.54 27.40 20.32
CA ILE A 223 14.40 26.04 20.86
C ILE A 223 15.39 25.78 21.99
N ALA A 224 16.65 26.22 21.81
CA ALA A 224 17.72 26.01 22.76
C ALA A 224 17.71 27.01 23.93
N ASP A 225 16.89 28.06 23.82
CA ASP A 225 16.81 29.18 24.75
C ASP A 225 18.17 29.87 24.94
N VAL A 226 18.77 30.29 23.82
CA VAL A 226 20.06 30.98 23.77
C VAL A 226 20.00 32.18 22.83
N ASP A 227 20.90 33.14 23.03
CA ASP A 227 21.04 34.26 22.11
C ASP A 227 21.64 33.79 20.76
N VAL A 228 21.17 34.36 19.65
CA VAL A 228 21.65 33.97 18.31
C VAL A 228 23.16 34.21 18.13
N SER A 229 23.76 35.15 18.86
CA SER A 229 25.19 35.46 18.80
C SER A 229 26.10 34.32 19.24
N VAL A 230 25.58 33.33 19.98
CA VAL A 230 26.37 32.16 20.41
C VAL A 230 26.55 31.13 19.29
N PHE A 231 25.83 31.28 18.17
CA PHE A 231 25.94 30.37 17.04
C PHE A 231 27.25 30.60 16.28
N ALA A 232 28.01 29.52 16.12
CA ALA A 232 29.15 29.49 15.22
C ALA A 232 28.72 29.52 13.74
N LYS A 233 29.68 29.86 12.87
CA LYS A 233 29.48 29.91 11.41
C LYS A 233 28.79 28.63 10.91
N PRO A 234 27.68 28.72 10.16
CA PRO A 234 26.93 27.56 9.68
C PRO A 234 27.76 26.69 8.75
N THR A 235 27.41 25.41 8.68
CA THR A 235 27.94 24.48 7.67
C THR A 235 26.96 24.41 6.51
N LEU A 236 27.35 24.98 5.37
CA LEU A 236 26.55 24.99 4.15
C LEU A 236 26.77 23.73 3.32
N LYS A 237 25.69 22.97 3.09
CA LYS A 237 25.67 21.84 2.16
C LYS A 237 25.42 22.38 0.75
N LYS A 238 26.41 22.22 -0.13
CA LYS A 238 26.41 22.70 -1.53
C LYS A 238 25.86 21.70 -2.55
N HIS A 239 25.68 20.44 -2.15
CA HIS A 239 25.15 19.44 -3.06
C HIS A 239 23.64 19.53 -3.12
N ASN A 240 23.13 19.81 -4.32
CA ASN A 240 21.72 19.62 -4.68
C ASN A 240 21.54 18.13 -5.07
N PRO A 241 21.07 17.24 -4.18
CA PRO A 241 20.87 15.86 -4.56
C PRO A 241 19.82 15.82 -5.69
N LYS A 242 20.00 14.94 -6.70
CA LYS A 242 19.02 14.67 -7.76
C LYS A 242 17.68 14.13 -7.23
N THR A 243 17.50 14.06 -5.92
CA THR A 243 16.27 13.66 -5.26
C THR A 243 15.37 14.89 -5.14
N VAL A 244 14.13 14.77 -5.61
CA VAL A 244 13.10 15.80 -5.40
C VAL A 244 12.84 15.87 -3.89
N ARG A 245 13.53 16.80 -3.25
CA ARG A 245 13.43 17.02 -1.81
C ARG A 245 12.06 17.64 -1.52
N LYS A 246 11.26 16.98 -0.69
CA LYS A 246 9.92 17.44 -0.31
C LYS A 246 9.92 18.46 0.83
N ASN A 247 11.02 18.53 1.60
CA ASN A 247 11.17 19.44 2.74
C ASN A 247 11.95 20.71 2.32
N THR A 248 11.43 21.48 1.38
CA THR A 248 12.03 22.75 0.90
C THR A 248 11.17 23.97 1.21
N GLY A 249 10.10 23.81 1.99
CA GLY A 249 9.24 24.92 2.42
C GLY A 249 9.86 25.77 3.52
N ALA A 250 9.12 26.81 3.93
CA ALA A 250 9.52 27.76 4.98
C ALA A 250 9.87 27.08 6.32
N ASP A 251 9.26 25.93 6.62
CA ASP A 251 9.51 25.18 7.86
C ASP A 251 10.86 24.41 7.87
N TYR A 252 11.71 24.59 6.86
CA TYR A 252 13.02 23.95 6.82
C TYR A 252 14.12 24.79 7.47
N HIS A 253 14.53 24.37 8.68
CA HIS A 253 15.59 25.06 9.44
C HIS A 253 16.91 24.27 9.52
N GLY A 254 17.11 23.25 8.68
CA GLY A 254 18.33 22.44 8.73
C GLY A 254 18.42 21.51 9.95
N CYS A 255 19.63 21.11 10.32
CA CYS A 255 19.91 20.37 11.54
C CYS A 255 20.70 21.25 12.50
N LEU A 256 20.37 21.19 13.79
CA LEU A 256 21.19 21.80 14.83
C LEU A 256 22.35 20.87 15.18
N VAL A 257 23.54 21.42 15.24
CA VAL A 257 24.74 20.77 15.78
C VAL A 257 25.00 21.38 17.15
N ILE A 258 25.02 20.54 18.18
CA ILE A 258 25.39 20.90 19.54
C ILE A 258 26.72 20.22 19.86
N GLY A 259 27.74 21.00 20.20
CA GLY A 259 29.02 20.49 20.66
C GLY A 259 29.27 20.87 22.12
N VAL A 260 29.88 19.98 22.90
CA VAL A 260 30.31 20.29 24.27
C VAL A 260 31.83 20.55 24.27
N ALA A 261 32.25 21.70 24.76
CA ALA A 261 33.65 22.03 24.94
C ALA A 261 34.25 21.23 26.10
N ARG A 262 35.55 20.87 25.98
CA ARG A 262 36.29 20.09 26.97
C ARG A 262 35.56 18.78 27.35
N SER A 263 35.07 18.05 26.36
CA SER A 263 34.12 16.95 26.56
C SER A 263 34.72 15.55 26.70
N ALA A 264 36.05 15.40 26.78
CA ALA A 264 36.70 14.09 26.77
C ALA A 264 36.19 13.20 27.93
N GLU A 265 36.16 13.73 29.15
CA GLU A 265 35.64 13.01 30.31
C GLU A 265 34.16 12.62 30.12
N LEU A 266 33.32 13.57 29.70
CA LEU A 266 31.91 13.32 29.44
C LEU A 266 31.70 12.24 28.38
N TYR A 267 32.46 12.27 27.28
CA TYR A 267 32.41 11.26 26.23
C TYR A 267 32.73 9.87 26.79
N ASN A 268 33.81 9.73 27.56
CA ASN A 268 34.21 8.44 28.13
C ASN A 268 33.16 7.93 29.15
N ARG A 269 32.53 8.82 29.93
CA ARG A 269 31.41 8.47 30.81
C ARG A 269 30.21 7.94 30.01
N ILE A 270 29.85 8.61 28.92
CA ILE A 270 28.75 8.18 28.05
C ILE A 270 29.02 6.80 27.43
N GLU A 271 30.24 6.58 26.94
CA GLU A 271 30.68 5.29 26.40
C GLU A 271 30.58 4.18 27.45
N GLY A 272 31.04 4.45 28.68
CA GLY A 272 30.91 3.54 29.81
C GLY A 272 29.45 3.25 30.20
N TRP A 273 28.59 4.28 30.24
CA TRP A 273 27.16 4.11 30.53
C TRP A 273 26.47 3.23 29.48
N TRP A 274 26.73 3.48 28.20
CA TRP A 274 26.20 2.63 27.13
C TRP A 274 26.67 1.18 27.27
N GLY A 275 27.97 0.97 27.56
CA GLY A 275 28.49 -0.37 27.86
C GLY A 275 27.76 -1.06 29.01
N GLY A 276 27.45 -0.32 30.08
CA GLY A 276 26.64 -0.82 31.20
C GLY A 276 25.21 -1.21 30.79
N ILE A 277 24.54 -0.40 29.96
CA ILE A 277 23.21 -0.71 29.41
C ILE A 277 23.26 -2.00 28.59
N VAL A 278 24.25 -2.14 27.71
CA VAL A 278 24.44 -3.34 26.88
C VAL A 278 24.63 -4.59 27.74
N ALA A 279 25.48 -4.53 28.78
CA ALA A 279 25.72 -5.65 29.68
C ALA A 279 24.44 -6.11 30.40
N GLN A 280 23.63 -5.16 30.89
CA GLN A 280 22.36 -5.47 31.56
C GLN A 280 21.29 -6.00 30.58
N ALA A 281 21.25 -5.47 29.36
CA ALA A 281 20.36 -5.98 28.32
C ALA A 281 20.72 -7.43 27.94
N GLN A 282 22.02 -7.72 27.78
CA GLN A 282 22.50 -9.08 27.50
C GLN A 282 22.18 -10.06 28.62
N ALA A 283 22.26 -9.63 29.88
CA ALA A 283 21.90 -10.47 31.02
C ALA A 283 20.42 -10.87 31.04
N ARG A 284 19.53 -10.10 30.41
CA ARG A 284 18.10 -10.44 30.27
C ARG A 284 17.78 -11.37 29.11
N LEU A 285 18.69 -11.53 28.16
CA LEU A 285 18.54 -12.46 27.04
C LEU A 285 19.00 -13.88 27.38
N ARG A 286 19.67 -14.05 28.53
CA ARG A 286 20.12 -15.33 29.08
C ARG A 286 19.11 -15.83 30.10
#